data_AF-A0A534A6Z4-F1
#
_entry.id   AF-A0A534A6Z4-F1
#
_cell.length_a   1.000
_cell.length_b   1.000
_cell.length_c   1.000
_cell.angle_alpha   90.00
_cell.angle_beta   90.00
_cell.angle_gamma   90.00
#
_symmetry.space_group_name_H-M   'P 1'
#
loop_
_entity.id
_entity.type
_entity.pdbx_description
1 polymer ?
#
loop_
_entity_poly.entity_id
_entity_poly.type
_entity_poly.pdbx_seq_one_letter_code
_entity_poly.pdbx_strand_id
1 'polypeptide(L)' 'AWSPTGARLAFVSNRDGNFEIYVMKPDGSLQTRVTTNAAFDADPAWAITLTR' A
#
# COMPACT_ATOMS: atom_id res chain seq x y z
N ALA A 1 -5.00 -3.62 -2.31
CA ALA A 1 -6.26 -2.82 -2.24
C ALA A 1 -6.13 -1.52 -3.03
N TRP A 2 -7.21 -1.01 -3.62
CA TRP A 2 -7.25 0.31 -4.27
C TRP A 2 -7.60 1.42 -3.28
N SER A 3 -7.01 2.60 -3.43
CA SER A 3 -7.46 3.81 -2.71
C SER A 3 -8.87 4.22 -3.16
N PRO A 4 -9.67 4.91 -2.33
CA PRO A 4 -11.06 5.25 -2.67
C PRO A 4 -11.20 6.07 -3.96
N THR A 5 -10.22 6.93 -4.26
CA THR A 5 -10.20 7.75 -5.47
C THR A 5 -9.64 7.02 -6.70
N GLY A 6 -9.20 5.77 -6.57
CA GLY A 6 -8.50 5.02 -7.62
C GLY A 6 -7.09 5.50 -7.95
N ALA A 7 -6.57 6.54 -7.28
CA ALA A 7 -5.29 7.16 -7.60
C ALA A 7 -4.06 6.36 -7.12
N ARG A 8 -4.25 5.37 -6.24
CA ARG A 8 -3.18 4.54 -5.67
C ARG A 8 -3.63 3.09 -5.46
N LEU A 9 -2.64 2.21 -5.44
CA LEU A 9 -2.72 0.81 -5.01
C LEU A 9 -1.91 0.66 -3.74
N ALA A 10 -2.44 -0.07 -2.75
CA ALA A 10 -1.67 -0.65 -1.66
C ALA A 10 -1.45 -2.14 -1.95
N PHE A 11 -0.22 -2.62 -1.79
CA PHE A 11 0.17 -4.01 -2.05
C PHE A 11 1.25 -4.47 -1.08
N VAL A 12 1.42 -5.78 -0.98
CA VAL A 12 2.37 -6.43 -0.08
C VAL A 12 3.61 -6.83 -0.88
N SER A 13 4.79 -6.61 -0.31
CA SER A 13 6.04 -7.06 -0.92
C SER A 13 7.09 -7.43 0.11
N ASN A 14 7.85 -8.48 -0.17
CA ASN A 14 8.99 -8.93 0.64
C ASN A 14 10.35 -8.51 0.06
N ARG A 15 10.37 -7.53 -0.86
CA ARG A 15 11.57 -7.12 -1.60
C ARG A 15 12.71 -6.59 -0.73
N ASP A 16 12.40 -6.18 0.51
CA ASP A 16 13.34 -5.64 1.49
C ASP A 16 13.67 -6.63 2.62
N GLY A 17 13.37 -7.91 2.45
CA GLY A 17 13.71 -8.97 3.42
C GLY A 17 12.66 -9.24 4.51
N ASN A 18 11.58 -8.45 4.56
CA ASN A 18 10.35 -8.73 5.32
C ASN A 18 9.13 -8.29 4.51
N PHE A 19 7.97 -8.90 4.77
CA PHE A 19 6.71 -8.52 4.15
C PHE A 19 6.16 -7.23 4.74
N GLU A 20 6.03 -6.25 3.85
CA GLU A 20 5.65 -4.89 4.21
C GLU A 20 4.60 -4.38 3.23
N ILE A 21 3.85 -3.38 3.68
CA ILE A 21 2.87 -2.68 2.86
C ILE A 21 3.56 -1.56 2.09
N TYR A 22 3.28 -1.52 0.79
CA TYR A 22 3.71 -0.48 -0.14
C TYR A 22 2.50 0.19 -0.77
N VAL A 23 2.69 1.43 -1.21
CA VAL A 23 1.74 2.15 -2.06
C VAL A 23 2.38 2.54 -3.39
N MET A 24 1.61 2.56 -4.47
CA MET A 24 2.07 2.99 -5.79
C MET A 24 0.95 3.62 -6.62
N LYS A 25 1.30 4.28 -7.73
CA LYS A 25 0.34 4.66 -8.78
C LYS A 25 -0.09 3.42 -9.60
N PRO A 26 -1.23 3.50 -10.31
CA PRO A 26 -1.74 2.38 -11.13
C PRO A 26 -0.79 1.94 -12.25
N ASP A 27 0.04 2.87 -12.75
CA ASP A 27 1.08 2.61 -13.75
C ASP A 27 2.34 1.93 -13.19
N GLY A 28 2.37 1.61 -11.88
CA GLY A 28 3.50 1.00 -11.20
C GLY A 28 4.58 1.99 -10.73
N SER A 29 4.43 3.29 -11.01
CA SER A 29 5.36 4.33 -10.57
C SER A 29 5.12 4.75 -9.12
N LEU A 30 6.08 5.51 -8.56
CA LEU A 30 6.01 6.09 -7.20
C LEU A 30 5.77 5.06 -6.09
N GLN A 31 6.47 3.93 -6.16
CA GLN A 31 6.40 2.90 -5.13
C GLN A 31 7.03 3.41 -3.83
N THR A 32 6.28 3.38 -2.73
CA THR A 32 6.72 3.86 -1.42
C THR A 32 6.35 2.84 -0.36
N ARG A 33 7.28 2.45 0.51
CA ARG A 33 7.03 1.60 1.68
C ARG A 33 6.33 2.43 2.76
N VAL A 34 5.26 1.89 3.37
CA VAL A 34 4.46 2.61 4.39
C VAL A 34 4.45 1.94 5.77
N THR A 35 4.93 0.70 5.87
CA THR A 35 5.21 0.03 7.15
C THR A 35 6.70 -0.28 7.24
N THR A 36 7.26 -0.17 8.45
CA THR A 36 8.69 -0.45 8.70
C THR A 36 8.83 -1.05 10.09
N ASN A 37 8.65 -2.37 10.20
CA ASN A 37 8.82 -3.05 11.47
C ASN A 37 9.22 -4.53 11.24
N ALA A 38 9.44 -5.28 12.32
CA ALA A 38 9.90 -6.67 12.23
C ALA A 38 8.76 -7.69 12.06
N ALA A 39 7.50 -7.27 12.21
CA ALA A 39 6.34 -8.13 12.04
C ALA A 39 5.94 -8.24 10.55
N PHE A 40 5.16 -9.27 10.25
CA PHE A 40 4.61 -9.50 8.93
C PHE A 40 3.36 -8.63 8.71
N ASP A 41 3.39 -7.76 7.71
CA ASP A 41 2.27 -6.90 7.34
C ASP A 41 1.69 -7.32 5.97
N ALA A 42 0.43 -7.76 5.92
CA ALA A 42 -0.12 -8.40 4.71
C ALA A 42 -1.54 -8.01 4.28
N ASP A 43 -2.31 -7.30 5.12
CA ASP A 43 -3.71 -7.01 4.82
C ASP A 43 -3.99 -5.50 4.76
N PRO A 44 -3.47 -4.78 3.74
CA PRO A 44 -3.69 -3.36 3.62
C PRO A 44 -5.15 -3.05 3.24
N ALA A 45 -5.76 -2.14 3.98
CA ALA A 45 -7.05 -1.54 3.66
C ALA A 45 -6.94 -0.01 3.61
N TRP A 46 -7.72 0.61 2.73
CA TRP A 46 -7.85 2.06 2.69
C TRP A 46 -9.09 2.48 3.46
N ALA A 47 -8.97 3.53 4.28
CA ALA A 47 -10.13 4.21 4.81
C ALA A 47 -10.90 4.87 3.65
N ILE A 48 -12.22 4.66 3.61
CA ILE A 48 -13.08 5.38 2.67
C ILE A 48 -13.29 6.78 3.24
N THR A 49 -12.88 7.80 2.48
CA THR A 49 -13.32 9.18 2.72
C THR A 49 -14.39 9.49 1.70
N LEU A 50 -15.63 9.66 2.14
CA LEU A 50 -16.70 10.20 1.30
C LEU A 50 -16.40 11.68 1.09
N THR A 51 -15.97 12.05 -0.11
CA THR A 51 -15.98 13.46 -0.55
C THR A 51 -17.43 13.92 -0.59
N ARG A 52 -17.74 14.94 0.20
CA ARG A 52 -19.06 15.57 0.30
C ARG A 52 -19.34 16.47 -0.90
#